data_AF-A0AAW0HZE7-F1
#
_entry.id   AF-A0AAW0HZE7-F1
#
_cell.length_a   1.000
_cell.length_b   1.000
_cell.length_c   1.000
_cell.angle_alpha   90.00
_cell.angle_beta   90.00
_cell.angle_gamma   90.00
#
_symmetry.space_group_name_H-M   'P 1'
#
loop_
_entity.id
_entity.type
_entity.pdbx_description
1 polymer ?
#
loop_
_entity_poly.entity_id
_entity_poly.type
_entity_poly.pdbx_seq_one_letter_code
_entity_poly.pdbx_strand_id
1 'polypeptide(L)'
;MVWKEQTSSDNEDESNEQTFMYYVNDSMYGSFNCILYDHAHVKALLPKTPKPDEKYYSSSIWGPTCDGLDLIVERCNLPEMHVGDWMLFENMGTVAAASTFNGFQRPIYYVMSRPMWQLMKQIQNHGFPPEVEEQDVGTLPMSCAEESGMDRHPSVCASASINV
;
A
#
# COMPACT_ATOMS: atom_id res chain seq x y z
N MET A 1 -16.99 5.56 -4.31
CA MET A 1 -17.65 6.40 -5.35
C MET A 1 -16.57 6.76 -6.36
N VAL A 2 -16.86 6.85 -7.66
CA VAL A 2 -15.89 7.32 -8.67
C VAL A 2 -16.46 8.57 -9.29
N TRP A 3 -15.75 9.69 -9.18
CA TRP A 3 -16.13 10.93 -9.85
C TRP A 3 -15.18 11.20 -11.01
N LYS A 4 -15.75 11.57 -12.15
CA LYS A 4 -15.03 12.02 -13.32
C LYS A 4 -15.16 13.53 -13.37
N GLU A 5 -14.05 14.24 -13.23
CA GLU A 5 -14.04 15.69 -13.35
C GLU A 5 -13.80 16.07 -14.81
N GLN A 6 -14.60 17.01 -15.31
CA GLN A 6 -14.36 17.69 -16.58
C GLN A 6 -14.06 19.15 -16.22
N THR A 7 -12.83 19.59 -16.43
CA THR A 7 -12.45 20.99 -16.24
C THR A 7 -13.06 21.81 -17.38
N SER A 8 -14.24 22.39 -17.15
CA SER A 8 -14.84 23.39 -18.05
C SER A 8 -14.23 24.75 -17.72
N SER A 9 -13.08 25.05 -18.32
CA SER A 9 -12.45 26.37 -18.33
C SER A 9 -12.57 26.92 -19.76
N ASP A 10 -13.25 28.05 -19.92
CA ASP A 10 -13.47 28.75 -21.20
C ASP A 10 -12.15 29.37 -21.72
N ASN A 11 -11.19 28.53 -22.16
CA ASN A 11 -10.05 28.91 -22.98
C ASN A 11 -9.73 27.76 -23.95
N GLU A 12 -9.82 28.01 -25.26
CA GLU A 12 -9.81 27.02 -26.34
C GLU A 12 -8.44 26.36 -26.65
N ASP A 13 -7.56 26.15 -25.67
CA ASP A 13 -6.26 25.48 -25.87
C ASP A 13 -5.81 24.63 -24.64
N GLU A 14 -6.75 24.06 -23.88
CA GLU A 14 -6.42 23.03 -22.88
C GLU A 14 -6.80 21.65 -23.43
N SER A 15 -5.78 20.80 -23.61
CA SER A 15 -5.98 19.36 -23.78
C SER A 15 -6.89 18.87 -22.65
N ASN A 16 -8.11 18.47 -22.99
CA ASN A 16 -9.15 18.04 -22.06
C ASN A 16 -8.73 16.69 -21.41
N GLU A 17 -7.76 16.76 -20.50
CA GLU A 17 -7.16 15.62 -19.84
C GLU A 17 -8.12 15.09 -18.78
N GLN A 18 -8.85 14.04 -19.14
CA GLN A 18 -9.74 13.32 -18.24
C GLN A 18 -9.00 12.85 -16.98
N THR A 19 -9.53 13.21 -15.80
CA THR A 19 -9.03 12.78 -14.48
C THR A 19 -10.08 11.97 -13.71
N PHE A 20 -9.63 11.23 -12.70
CA PHE A 20 -10.50 10.41 -11.84
C PHE A 20 -10.23 10.64 -10.36
N MET A 21 -11.29 10.55 -9.55
CA MET A 21 -11.20 10.52 -8.09
C MET A 21 -11.76 9.21 -7.55
N TYR A 22 -10.94 8.47 -6.81
CA TYR A 22 -11.30 7.17 -6.23
C TYR A 22 -11.43 7.27 -4.71
N TYR A 23 -12.58 6.86 -4.17
CA TYR A 23 -12.82 6.80 -2.73
C TYR A 23 -12.72 5.35 -2.24
N VAL A 24 -11.80 5.09 -1.31
CA VAL A 24 -11.57 3.78 -0.69
C VAL A 24 -12.20 3.69 0.70
N ASN A 25 -12.14 2.52 1.32
CA ASN A 25 -12.80 2.21 2.60
C ASN A 25 -11.89 2.35 3.83
N ASP A 26 -10.72 2.97 3.69
CA ASP A 26 -9.79 3.29 4.78
C ASP A 26 -9.29 4.73 4.61
N SER A 27 -8.80 5.37 5.67
CA SER A 27 -8.59 6.82 5.74
C SER A 27 -7.24 7.17 6.35
N MET A 28 -6.87 8.46 6.26
CA MET A 28 -5.77 9.02 7.06
C MET A 28 -6.01 8.93 8.58
N TYR A 29 -7.25 8.78 9.02
CA TYR A 29 -7.57 8.57 10.45
C TYR A 29 -7.49 7.09 10.87
N GLY A 30 -7.37 6.20 9.88
CA GLY A 30 -7.20 4.75 10.01
C GLY A 30 -5.78 4.34 9.67
N SER A 31 -5.60 3.43 8.71
CA SER A 31 -4.29 2.84 8.42
C SER A 31 -3.33 3.82 7.73
N PHE A 32 -3.82 4.91 7.12
CA PHE A 32 -3.01 5.91 6.44
C PHE A 32 -2.58 7.07 7.35
N ASN A 33 -2.69 6.93 8.67
CA ASN A 33 -2.23 7.95 9.62
C ASN A 33 -0.72 8.25 9.48
N CYS A 34 0.05 7.28 8.97
CA CYS A 34 1.48 7.44 8.68
C CYS A 34 1.76 8.56 7.67
N ILE A 35 0.80 8.93 6.81
CA ILE A 35 0.96 10.09 5.91
C ILE A 35 1.06 11.38 6.72
N LEU A 36 0.23 11.52 7.76
CA LEU A 36 0.18 12.70 8.61
C LEU A 36 1.32 12.73 9.65
N TYR A 37 1.55 11.61 10.33
CA TYR A 37 2.45 11.56 11.49
C TYR A 37 3.88 11.15 11.15
N ASP A 38 4.07 10.29 10.15
CA ASP A 38 5.38 9.73 9.78
C ASP A 38 5.89 10.31 8.44
N HIS A 39 5.11 11.20 7.81
CA HIS A 39 5.38 11.75 6.47
C HIS A 39 5.60 10.66 5.41
N ALA A 40 4.88 9.54 5.56
CA ALA A 40 5.01 8.40 4.66
C ALA A 40 4.48 8.74 3.25
N HIS A 41 5.23 8.31 2.23
CA HIS A 41 4.77 8.32 0.84
C HIS A 41 4.24 6.94 0.47
N VAL A 42 2.92 6.81 0.39
CA VAL A 42 2.28 5.55 0.00
C VAL A 42 2.13 5.44 -1.51
N LYS A 43 2.22 4.21 -2.03
CA LYS A 43 2.04 3.92 -3.46
C LYS A 43 0.92 2.90 -3.63
N ALA A 44 -0.11 3.27 -4.40
CA ALA A 44 -1.15 2.35 -4.80
C ALA A 44 -0.61 1.34 -5.82
N LEU A 45 -0.81 0.06 -5.54
CA LEU A 45 -0.53 -1.06 -6.43
C LEU A 45 -1.85 -1.71 -6.87
N LEU A 46 -1.89 -2.20 -8.10
CA LEU A 46 -3.05 -2.90 -8.62
C LEU A 46 -2.77 -4.41 -8.62
N PRO A 47 -3.68 -5.24 -8.06
CA PRO A 47 -3.54 -6.69 -8.09
C PRO A 47 -3.59 -7.27 -9.51
N LYS A 48 -4.14 -6.52 -10.48
CA LYS A 48 -4.28 -6.95 -11.87
C LYS A 48 -3.00 -6.63 -12.64
N THR A 49 -2.57 -7.57 -13.48
CA THR A 49 -1.47 -7.34 -14.43
C THR A 49 -1.86 -6.23 -15.42
N PRO A 50 -1.02 -5.21 -15.61
CA PRO A 50 -1.26 -4.15 -16.58
C PRO A 50 -1.44 -4.73 -17.99
N LYS A 51 -2.41 -4.23 -18.75
CA LYS A 51 -2.49 -4.58 -20.18
C LYS A 51 -1.53 -3.70 -20.98
N PRO A 52 -0.88 -4.23 -22.04
CA PRO A 52 0.11 -3.48 -22.82
C PRO A 52 -0.40 -2.14 -23.36
N ASP A 53 -1.69 -2.07 -23.73
CA ASP A 53 -2.33 -0.89 -24.31
C ASP A 53 -3.28 -0.18 -23.32
N GLU A 54 -3.14 -0.43 -22.02
CA GLU A 54 -4.02 0.17 -21.02
C GLU A 54 -3.74 1.66 -20.89
N LYS A 55 -4.77 2.48 -21.06
CA LYS A 55 -4.64 3.93 -20.89
C LYS A 55 -4.63 4.28 -19.41
N TYR A 56 -3.67 5.11 -19.03
CA TYR A 56 -3.55 5.68 -17.69
C TYR A 56 -4.07 7.11 -17.66
N TYR A 57 -4.62 7.50 -16.52
CA TYR A 57 -5.22 8.79 -16.26
C TYR A 57 -4.68 9.38 -14.96
N SER A 58 -4.50 10.69 -14.93
CA SER A 58 -4.19 11.40 -13.68
C SER A 58 -5.35 11.22 -12.71
N SER A 59 -5.04 10.71 -11.52
CA SER A 59 -6.02 10.25 -10.54
C SER A 59 -5.63 10.65 -9.12
N SER A 60 -6.64 10.84 -8.26
CA SER A 60 -6.49 11.05 -6.81
C SER A 60 -7.22 9.96 -6.01
N ILE A 61 -6.74 9.66 -4.81
CA ILE A 61 -7.27 8.61 -3.92
C ILE A 61 -7.63 9.23 -2.59
N TRP A 62 -8.88 9.02 -2.17
CA TRP A 62 -9.50 9.64 -1.00
C TRP A 62 -10.01 8.58 -0.04
N GLY A 63 -10.00 8.91 1.25
CA GLY A 63 -10.63 8.08 2.28
C GLY A 63 -12.16 8.25 2.33
N PRO A 64 -12.85 7.44 3.14
CA PRO A 64 -14.30 7.40 3.23
C PRO A 64 -14.93 8.52 4.07
N THR A 65 -14.14 9.39 4.71
CA THR A 65 -14.69 10.39 5.62
C THR A 65 -15.24 11.61 4.85
N CYS A 66 -16.12 12.38 5.49
CA CYS A 66 -16.62 13.65 4.93
C CYS A 66 -15.63 14.82 5.10
N ASP A 67 -14.38 14.55 5.48
CA ASP A 67 -13.34 15.57 5.65
C ASP A 67 -12.61 15.79 4.31
N GLY A 68 -12.54 17.04 3.85
CA GLY A 68 -11.81 17.40 2.64
C GLY A 68 -10.29 17.22 2.76
N LEU A 69 -9.77 16.95 3.96
CA LEU A 69 -8.37 16.61 4.18
C LEU A 69 -8.09 15.10 4.05
N ASP A 70 -9.10 14.23 3.99
CA ASP A 70 -8.94 12.76 3.92
C ASP A 70 -8.47 12.30 2.53
N LEU A 71 -7.29 12.77 2.15
CA LEU A 71 -6.64 12.55 0.87
C LEU A 71 -5.41 11.65 1.08
N ILE A 72 -5.46 10.46 0.50
CA ILE A 72 -4.41 9.44 0.63
C ILE A 72 -3.33 9.66 -0.43
N VAL A 73 -3.73 9.94 -1.68
CA VAL A 73 -2.82 10.24 -2.78
C VAL A 73 -3.37 11.39 -3.60
N GLU A 74 -2.66 12.52 -3.60
CA GLU A 74 -3.05 13.72 -4.35
C GLU A 74 -3.03 13.50 -5.87
N ARG A 75 -1.96 12.89 -6.38
CA ARG A 75 -1.80 12.64 -7.81
C ARG A 75 -1.03 11.35 -8.07
N CYS A 76 -1.63 10.47 -8.86
CA CYS A 76 -1.01 9.26 -9.40
C CYS A 76 -1.57 8.94 -10.78
N ASN A 77 -0.88 8.10 -11.55
CA ASN A 77 -1.38 7.60 -12.81
C ASN A 77 -1.94 6.19 -12.60
N LEU A 78 -3.23 6.02 -12.86
CA LEU A 78 -3.92 4.74 -12.76
C LEU A 78 -4.73 4.49 -14.04
N PRO A 79 -4.94 3.22 -14.43
CA PRO A 79 -5.98 2.88 -15.38
C PRO A 79 -7.36 3.24 -14.83
N GLU A 80 -8.37 3.24 -15.68
CA GLU A 80 -9.75 3.43 -15.25
C GLU A 80 -10.21 2.28 -14.34
N MET A 81 -10.55 2.60 -13.08
CA MET A 81 -11.00 1.64 -12.08
C MET A 81 -12.48 1.79 -11.79
N HIS A 82 -13.10 0.70 -11.32
CA HIS A 82 -14.52 0.66 -11.01
C HIS A 82 -14.76 0.40 -9.52
N VAL A 83 -15.95 0.77 -9.04
CA VAL A 83 -16.37 0.44 -7.68
C VAL A 83 -16.32 -1.08 -7.47
N GLY A 84 -15.62 -1.51 -6.42
CA GLY A 84 -15.40 -2.92 -6.11
C GLY A 84 -14.04 -3.46 -6.57
N ASP A 85 -13.27 -2.71 -7.38
CA ASP A 85 -11.87 -3.01 -7.62
C ASP A 85 -11.02 -2.76 -6.37
N TRP A 86 -9.92 -3.51 -6.27
CA TRP A 86 -9.02 -3.46 -5.12
C TRP A 86 -7.74 -2.68 -5.45
N MET A 87 -7.27 -1.93 -4.47
CA MET A 87 -5.94 -1.32 -4.45
C MET A 87 -5.15 -1.92 -3.28
N LEU A 88 -3.87 -2.21 -3.51
CA LEU A 88 -2.96 -2.70 -2.50
C LEU A 88 -1.96 -1.61 -2.12
N PHE A 89 -1.69 -1.48 -0.82
CA PHE A 89 -0.66 -0.61 -0.28
C PHE A 89 0.29 -1.47 0.54
N GLU A 90 1.52 -1.65 0.05
CA GLU A 90 2.55 -2.43 0.74
C GLU A 90 3.25 -1.59 1.81
N ASN A 91 3.99 -2.25 2.71
CA ASN A 91 4.76 -1.63 3.79
C ASN A 91 3.93 -0.82 4.81
N MET A 92 2.64 -1.15 4.95
CA MET A 92 1.70 -0.51 5.88
C MET A 92 1.74 -1.09 7.31
N GLY A 93 2.91 -1.51 7.78
CA GLY A 93 3.06 -2.19 9.09
C GLY A 93 2.93 -1.27 10.31
N THR A 94 3.12 0.05 10.14
CA THR A 94 3.10 1.03 11.23
C THR A 94 1.69 1.56 11.51
N VAL A 95 0.76 0.66 11.84
CA VAL A 95 -0.65 1.02 12.16
C VAL A 95 -0.85 1.55 13.60
N ALA A 96 0.24 1.90 14.29
CA ALA A 96 0.29 2.04 15.75
C ALA A 96 -0.62 3.15 16.31
N ALA A 97 -0.93 4.19 15.53
CA ALA A 97 -1.81 5.27 15.93
C ALA A 97 -3.13 5.34 15.13
N ALA A 98 -3.48 4.28 14.41
CA ALA A 98 -4.76 4.19 13.72
C ALA A 98 -5.93 4.17 14.72
N SER A 99 -6.91 5.04 14.49
CA SER A 99 -8.13 5.11 15.30
C SER A 99 -9.29 4.38 14.59
N THR A 100 -10.41 4.20 15.28
CA THR A 100 -11.69 3.78 14.66
C THR A 100 -12.60 4.99 14.43
N PHE A 101 -12.03 6.11 13.97
CA PHE A 101 -12.79 7.31 13.61
C PHE A 101 -13.89 6.94 12.59
N ASN A 102 -15.09 7.50 12.77
CA ASN A 102 -16.32 7.10 12.04
C ASN A 102 -16.71 5.61 12.14
N GLY A 103 -16.15 4.86 13.10
CA GLY A 103 -16.56 3.48 13.41
C GLY A 103 -16.00 2.41 12.47
N PHE A 104 -15.05 2.75 11.59
CA PHE A 104 -14.44 1.79 10.68
C PHE A 104 -13.51 0.82 11.42
N GLN A 105 -13.72 -0.48 11.22
CA GLN A 105 -12.94 -1.57 11.85
C GLN A 105 -11.69 -1.92 11.04
N ARG A 106 -10.64 -2.41 11.69
CA ARG A 106 -9.37 -2.80 11.06
C ARG A 106 -9.35 -4.30 10.71
N PRO A 107 -9.32 -4.70 9.43
CA PRO A 107 -9.18 -6.10 9.05
C PRO A 107 -7.70 -6.53 9.05
N ILE A 108 -7.27 -7.32 10.04
CA ILE A 108 -5.91 -7.88 10.10
C ILE A 108 -5.99 -9.40 9.95
N TYR A 109 -5.28 -9.94 8.95
CA TYR A 109 -5.11 -11.37 8.74
C TYR A 109 -3.63 -11.74 8.96
N TYR A 110 -3.35 -12.54 9.99
CA TYR A 110 -2.00 -13.04 10.24
C TYR A 110 -1.74 -14.31 9.45
N VAL A 111 -0.60 -14.35 8.75
CA VAL A 111 -0.14 -15.52 8.00
C VAL A 111 1.28 -15.87 8.43
N MET A 112 1.61 -17.16 8.47
CA MET A 112 2.95 -17.65 8.80
C MET A 112 3.20 -18.94 8.02
N SER A 113 4.33 -19.02 7.32
CA SER A 113 4.72 -20.24 6.59
C SER A 113 5.07 -21.38 7.56
N ARG A 114 4.95 -22.62 7.09
CA ARG A 114 5.27 -23.81 7.91
C ARG A 114 6.71 -23.79 8.45
N PRO A 115 7.74 -23.44 7.66
CA PRO A 115 9.11 -23.35 8.17
C PRO A 115 9.26 -22.29 9.27
N MET A 116 8.64 -21.11 9.10
CA MET A 116 8.67 -20.05 10.10
C MET A 116 7.99 -20.47 11.41
N TRP A 117 6.88 -21.19 11.33
CA TRP A 117 6.21 -21.76 12.50
C TRP A 117 7.07 -22.79 13.24
N GLN A 118 7.82 -23.62 12.52
CA GLN A 118 8.76 -24.57 13.12
C GLN A 118 9.90 -23.84 13.84
N LEU A 119 10.46 -22.79 13.24
CA LEU A 119 11.46 -21.93 13.87
C LEU A 119 10.91 -21.29 15.15
N MET A 120 9.68 -20.75 15.13
CA MET A 120 9.04 -20.18 16.32
C MET A 120 8.92 -21.21 17.46
N LYS A 121 8.60 -22.48 17.16
CA LYS A 121 8.57 -23.55 18.16
C LYS A 121 9.94 -23.88 18.74
N GLN A 122 11.00 -23.83 17.92
CA GLN A 122 12.37 -24.03 18.40
C GLN A 122 12.77 -22.92 19.37
N ILE A 123 12.48 -21.66 19.03
CA ILE A 123 12.75 -20.50 19.90
C ILE A 123 11.99 -20.64 21.22
N GLN A 124 10.72 -21.05 21.18
CA GLN A 124 9.91 -21.25 22.38
C GLN A 124 10.49 -22.33 23.32
N ASN A 125 11.02 -23.42 22.77
CA ASN A 125 11.50 -24.56 23.55
C ASN A 125 12.97 -24.45 23.99
N HIS A 126 13.81 -23.81 23.19
CA HIS A 126 15.27 -23.82 23.36
C HIS A 126 15.88 -22.42 23.51
N GLY A 127 15.07 -21.36 23.46
CA GLY A 127 15.55 -19.98 23.41
C GLY A 127 16.01 -19.58 22.01
N PHE A 128 16.42 -18.32 21.85
CA PHE A 128 16.94 -17.85 20.57
C PHE A 128 18.24 -18.59 20.22
N PRO A 129 18.39 -19.04 18.96
CA PRO A 129 19.68 -19.57 18.51
C PRO A 129 20.77 -18.50 18.70
N PRO A 130 22.02 -18.90 18.98
CA PRO A 130 23.14 -17.96 19.04
C PRO A 130 23.26 -17.23 17.70
N GLU A 131 23.52 -15.92 17.74
CA GLU A 131 23.74 -15.09 16.55
C GLU A 131 24.87 -15.72 15.72
N VAL A 132 24.53 -16.17 14.51
CA VAL A 132 25.52 -16.59 13.53
C VAL A 132 26.05 -15.31 12.90
N GLU A 133 27.37 -15.08 12.98
CA GLU A 133 28.04 -13.99 12.24
C GLU A 133 27.58 -14.00 10.78
N GLU A 134 27.15 -12.84 10.27
CA GLU A 134 26.56 -12.67 8.94
C GLU A 134 27.35 -13.44 7.87
N GLN A 135 26.79 -14.56 7.40
CA GLN A 135 27.25 -15.23 6.19
C GLN A 135 26.27 -14.91 5.06
N ASP A 136 26.81 -14.15 4.10
CA ASP A 136 26.43 -13.94 2.70
C ASP A 136 24.93 -13.85 2.36
N VAL A 137 24.55 -12.71 1.81
CA VAL A 137 23.19 -12.28 1.43
C VAL A 137 22.66 -13.10 0.24
N GLY A 138 22.48 -14.41 0.41
CA GLY A 138 22.10 -15.33 -0.66
C GLY A 138 21.00 -16.33 -0.29
N THR A 139 20.55 -16.39 0.96
CA THR A 139 19.53 -17.37 1.38
C THR A 139 18.65 -16.83 2.50
N LEU A 140 18.02 -15.67 2.27
CA LEU A 140 16.85 -15.33 3.09
C LEU A 140 15.73 -16.33 2.75
N PRO A 141 15.04 -16.91 3.75
CA PRO A 141 13.87 -17.74 3.48
C PRO A 141 12.85 -16.89 2.71
N MET A 142 12.40 -17.41 1.57
CA MET A 142 11.42 -16.77 0.70
C MET A 142 10.27 -16.21 1.53
N SER A 143 9.93 -14.95 1.28
CA SER A 143 8.76 -14.33 1.92
C SER A 143 7.52 -15.17 1.59
N CYS A 144 6.54 -15.20 2.50
CA CYS A 144 5.24 -15.82 2.22
C CYS A 144 4.60 -15.28 0.93
N ALA A 145 4.95 -14.05 0.51
CA ALA A 145 4.53 -13.48 -0.76
C ALA A 145 5.14 -14.20 -1.98
N GLU A 146 6.38 -14.67 -1.90
CA GLU A 146 7.07 -15.31 -3.02
C GLU A 146 6.65 -16.77 -3.20
N GLU A 147 6.24 -17.47 -2.12
CA GLU A 147 5.63 -18.80 -2.19
C GLU A 147 4.25 -18.76 -2.87
N SER A 148 3.62 -17.58 -2.94
CA SER A 148 2.27 -17.36 -3.49
C SER A 148 2.24 -17.11 -5.00
N GLY A 149 3.39 -17.04 -5.68
CA GLY A 149 3.45 -16.86 -7.14
C GLY A 149 3.07 -15.46 -7.64
N MET A 150 3.21 -14.42 -6.81
CA MET A 150 3.03 -13.01 -7.24
C MET A 150 4.36 -12.45 -7.75
N ASP A 151 4.46 -12.19 -9.06
CA ASP A 151 5.64 -11.57 -9.67
C ASP A 151 5.85 -10.15 -9.12
N ARG A 152 7.03 -9.90 -8.52
CA ARG A 152 7.46 -8.56 -8.11
C ARG A 152 8.36 -7.93 -9.18
N HIS A 153 8.09 -6.67 -9.49
CA HIS A 153 9.00 -5.81 -10.26
C HIS A 153 10.21 -5.44 -9.39
N PRO A 154 11.45 -5.42 -9.92
CA PRO A 154 12.64 -5.17 -9.12
C PRO A 154 12.72 -3.69 -8.70
N SER A 155 12.39 -3.40 -7.45
CA SER A 155 12.87 -2.20 -6.77
C SER A 155 13.46 -2.61 -5.42
N VAL A 156 14.78 -2.52 -5.36
CA VAL A 156 15.62 -2.79 -4.19
C VAL A 156 15.11 -1.95 -3.01
N CYS A 157 14.78 -2.64 -1.91
CA CYS A 157 14.46 -2.00 -0.64
C CYS A 157 15.76 -1.41 -0.07
N ALA A 158 15.94 -0.09 -0.17
CA ALA A 158 17.01 0.58 0.54
C ALA A 158 16.58 0.69 2.01
N SER A 159 17.32 0.01 2.89
CA SER A 159 17.18 0.12 4.34
C SER A 159 17.26 1.58 4.76
N ALA A 160 16.23 2.09 5.43
CA ALA A 160 16.27 3.40 6.05
C ALA A 160 17.18 3.34 7.29
N SER A 161 18.37 3.94 7.19
CA SER A 161 19.26 4.14 8.32
C SER A 161 18.71 5.25 9.21
N ILE A 162 18.32 4.92 10.44
CA ILE A 162 18.02 5.92 11.48
C ILE A 162 19.36 6.35 12.07
N ASN A 163 19.81 7.56 11.73
CA ASN A 163 20.86 8.22 12.51
C ASN A 163 20.22 8.83 13.76
N VAL A 164 20.71 8.43 14.93
CA VAL A 164 20.43 9.05 16.24
C VAL A 164 21.13 10.39 16.35
#